data_AF-A0A1F7PD90-F1
#
_entry.id   AF-A0A1F7PD90-F1
#
_cell.length_a   1.000
_cell.length_b   1.000
_cell.length_c   1.000
_cell.angle_alpha   90.00
_cell.angle_beta   90.00
_cell.angle_gamma   90.00
#
_symmetry.space_group_name_H-M   'P 1'
#
loop_
_entity.id
_entity.type
_entity.pdbx_description
1 polymer ?
#
loop_
_entity_poly.entity_id
_entity_poly.type
_entity_poly.pdbx_seq_one_letter_code
_entity_poly.pdbx_strand_id
1 'polypeptide(L)' 'MALFTVGEEPSHRVGDPQCPECWEEYPEPCPCGGLMHAAAEGGEDPNGNVLLATQCDQCGRSEDQLDEI' A
#
# COMPACT_ATOMS: atom_id res chain seq x y z
N MET A 1 35.63 -11.05 -4.23
CA MET A 1 34.67 -11.22 -5.34
C MET A 1 33.30 -11.44 -4.73
N ALA A 2 32.34 -10.66 -5.21
CA ALA A 2 30.96 -10.43 -4.73
C ALA A 2 30.31 -11.51 -3.86
N LEU A 3 29.95 -11.13 -2.63
CA LEU A 3 28.87 -11.76 -1.87
C LEU A 3 27.58 -11.09 -2.34
N PHE A 4 26.80 -11.79 -3.15
CA PHE A 4 25.48 -11.34 -3.57
C PHE A 4 24.54 -11.49 -2.37
N THR A 5 24.04 -10.37 -1.84
CA THR A 5 22.96 -10.34 -0.85
C THR A 5 21.66 -10.76 -1.54
N VAL A 6 21.39 -12.07 -1.55
CA VAL A 6 20.06 -12.57 -1.89
C VAL A 6 19.18 -12.39 -0.64
N GLY A 7 18.12 -11.59 -0.75
CA GLY A 7 17.13 -11.44 0.31
C GLY A 7 16.98 -10.05 0.92
N GLU A 8 17.24 -8.97 0.18
CA GLU A 8 16.49 -7.74 0.45
C GLU A 8 15.07 -7.97 -0.09
N GLU A 9 14.28 -8.75 0.66
CA GLU A 9 12.83 -8.60 0.62
C GLU A 9 12.60 -7.08 0.77
N PRO A 10 11.87 -6.41 -0.14
CA PRO A 10 11.48 -5.04 0.12
C PRO A 10 10.85 -5.10 1.51
N SER A 11 11.51 -4.43 2.47
CA SER A 11 11.07 -4.49 3.85
C SER A 11 9.81 -3.65 3.89
N HIS A 12 8.70 -4.24 3.46
CA HIS A 12 7.40 -3.63 3.50
C HIS A 12 7.07 -3.46 4.97
N ARG A 13 7.37 -2.27 5.46
CA ARG A 13 7.09 -1.91 6.82
C ARG A 13 5.73 -1.23 6.81
N VAL A 14 4.80 -1.87 7.50
CA VAL A 14 3.48 -1.30 7.77
C VAL A 14 3.68 0.06 8.45
N GLY A 15 3.14 1.12 7.85
CA GLY A 15 3.34 2.51 8.27
C GLY A 15 4.60 3.19 7.72
N ASP A 16 5.25 2.63 6.69
CA ASP A 16 6.39 3.29 6.03
C ASP A 16 5.93 4.37 5.06
N PRO A 17 6.31 5.65 5.25
CA PRO A 17 5.92 6.74 4.38
C PRO A 17 6.57 6.66 2.98
N GLN A 18 7.55 5.78 2.77
CA GLN A 18 8.23 5.58 1.49
C GLN A 18 8.17 4.11 1.07
N CYS A 19 6.98 3.50 1.14
CA CYS A 19 6.78 2.13 0.69
C CYS A 19 6.93 2.03 -0.84
N PRO A 20 7.94 1.32 -1.37
CA PRO A 20 8.16 1.20 -2.81
C PRO A 20 7.14 0.27 -3.51
N GLU A 21 6.36 -0.48 -2.75
CA GLU A 21 5.25 -1.30 -3.25
C GLU A 21 3.93 -0.54 -3.31
N CYS A 22 3.87 0.62 -2.65
CA CYS A 22 2.72 1.50 -2.76
C CYS A 22 2.71 2.22 -4.10
N TRP A 23 1.52 2.57 -4.56
CA TRP A 23 1.34 3.41 -5.74
C TRP A 23 1.99 4.78 -5.55
N GLU A 24 2.34 5.49 -6.63
CA GLU A 24 3.11 6.75 -6.57
C GLU A 24 2.43 7.85 -5.72
N GLU A 25 1.11 7.80 -5.57
CA GLU A 25 0.32 8.74 -4.77
C GLU A 25 0.15 8.31 -3.29
N TYR A 26 0.69 7.14 -2.91
CA TYR A 26 0.55 6.55 -1.58
C TYR A 26 1.93 6.35 -0.92
N PRO A 27 2.01 6.37 0.42
CA PRO A 27 0.89 6.38 1.36
C PRO A 27 0.30 7.75 1.70
N GLU A 28 -1.04 7.81 1.79
CA GLU A 28 -1.81 9.00 2.16
C GLU A 28 -2.10 9.07 3.66
N PRO A 29 -2.27 10.27 4.25
CA PRO A 29 -2.62 10.40 5.67
C PRO A 29 -4.07 9.94 5.94
N CYS A 30 -4.24 8.95 6.81
CA CYS A 30 -5.57 8.48 7.25
C CYS A 30 -6.11 9.37 8.39
N PRO A 31 -7.43 9.69 8.43
CA PRO A 31 -8.04 10.48 9.51
C PRO A 31 -7.90 9.88 10.92
N CYS A 32 -7.57 8.58 11.02
CA CYS A 32 -7.27 7.96 12.31
C CYS A 32 -5.89 8.36 12.88
N GLY A 33 -5.04 9.03 12.09
CA GLY A 33 -3.65 9.38 12.45
C GLY A 33 -2.59 8.40 11.95
N GLY A 34 -2.99 7.39 11.15
CA GLY A 34 -2.08 6.48 10.45
C GLY A 34 -1.82 6.88 9.00
N LEU A 35 -1.23 5.95 8.24
CA LEU A 35 -0.94 6.03 6.81
C LEU A 35 -1.76 4.98 6.05
N MET A 36 -2.42 5.42 4.99
CA MET A 36 -3.16 4.62 4.03
C MET A 36 -2.19 4.13 2.97
N HIS A 37 -1.99 2.83 2.86
CA HIS A 37 -1.14 2.21 1.85
C HIS A 37 -2.01 1.72 0.70
N ALA A 38 -1.61 1.92 -0.55
CA ALA A 38 -2.31 1.35 -1.70
C ALA A 38 -1.35 0.54 -2.55
N ALA A 39 -1.63 -0.75 -2.73
CA ALA A 39 -0.84 -1.64 -3.57
C ALA A 39 -1.75 -2.36 -4.57
N ALA A 40 -1.22 -2.68 -5.75
CA ALA A 40 -1.95 -3.48 -6.72
C ALA A 40 -2.26 -4.87 -6.14
N GLU A 41 -3.54 -5.23 -6.01
CA GLU A 41 -3.96 -6.48 -5.35
C GLU A 41 -3.89 -7.71 -6.28
N GLY A 42 -3.13 -7.62 -7.37
CA GLY A 42 -3.02 -8.68 -8.37
C GLY A 42 -4.34 -8.96 -9.12
N GLY A 43 -5.31 -8.04 -9.00
CA GLY A 43 -6.60 -8.10 -9.66
C GLY A 43 -6.79 -6.94 -10.63
N GLU A 44 -7.63 -7.17 -11.64
CA GLU A 44 -8.05 -6.17 -12.61
C GLU A 44 -9.58 -6.11 -12.58
N ASP A 45 -10.15 -4.90 -12.65
CA ASP A 45 -11.60 -4.74 -12.78
C ASP A 45 -12.04 -5.13 -14.21
N PRO A 46 -13.34 -5.36 -14.47
CA PRO A 46 -13.84 -5.73 -15.81
C PRO A 46 -13.58 -4.69 -16.92
N ASN A 47 -13.17 -3.46 -16.58
CA ASN A 47 -12.72 -2.44 -17.54
C ASN A 47 -11.20 -2.48 -17.80
N GLY A 48 -10.46 -3.37 -17.13
CA GLY A 48 -9.01 -3.50 -17.26
C GLY A 48 -8.22 -2.46 -16.47
N ASN A 49 -8.81 -1.84 -15.45
CA ASN A 49 -8.05 -1.04 -14.48
C ASN A 49 -7.51 -1.98 -13.39
N VAL A 50 -6.28 -1.71 -12.96
CA VAL A 50 -5.65 -2.42 -11.85
C VAL A 50 -6.44 -2.12 -10.58
N LEU A 51 -6.87 -3.16 -9.87
CA LEU A 51 -7.46 -3.02 -8.56
C LEU A 51 -6.34 -2.67 -7.58
N LEU A 52 -6.51 -1.53 -6.89
CA LEU A 52 -5.60 -1.07 -5.85
C LEU A 52 -6.27 -1.37 -4.51
N ALA A 53 -5.65 -2.25 -3.72
CA ALA A 53 -6.06 -2.48 -2.35
C ALA A 53 -5.48 -1.36 -1.48
N THR A 54 -6.36 -0.49 -0.98
CA THR A 54 -6.03 0.50 0.04
C THR A 54 -6.20 -0.10 1.43
N GLN A 55 -5.25 0.13 2.35
CA GLN A 55 -5.35 -0.31 3.75
C GLN A 55 -4.56 0.61 4.68
N CYS A 56 -5.19 1.05 5.76
CA CYS A 56 -4.55 1.83 6.81
C CYS A 56 -3.74 0.93 7.75
N ASP A 57 -2.50 1.32 8.02
CA ASP A 57 -1.61 0.64 8.96
C ASP A 57 -2.16 0.57 10.40
N GLN A 58 -2.88 1.61 10.82
CA GLN A 58 -3.29 1.78 12.21
C GLN A 58 -4.72 1.30 12.46
N CYS A 59 -5.67 1.66 11.60
CA CYS A 59 -7.08 1.31 11.78
C CYS A 59 -7.55 0.12 10.95
N GLY A 60 -6.74 -0.37 10.00
CA GLY A 60 -7.07 -1.48 9.12
C GLY A 60 -8.19 -1.19 8.12
N ARG A 61 -8.71 0.04 8.07
CA ARG A 61 -9.73 0.45 7.09
C ARG A 61 -9.11 0.65 5.73
N SER A 62 -9.90 0.44 4.68
CA SER A 62 -9.56 0.80 3.30
C SER A 62 -10.10 2.20 2.98
N GLU A 63 -9.61 2.82 1.92
CA GLU A 63 -10.09 4.12 1.44
C GLU A 63 -11.54 4.07 1.01
N ASP A 64 -11.96 2.98 0.34
CA ASP A 64 -13.37 2.69 0.05
C ASP A 64 -14.27 2.73 1.31
N GLN A 65 -13.75 2.33 2.47
CA GLN A 65 -14.51 2.37 3.73
C GLN A 65 -14.54 3.78 4.37
N LEU A 66 -13.68 4.69 3.91
CA LEU A 66 -13.63 6.08 4.36
C LEU A 66 -14.54 6.98 3.53
N ASP A 67 -14.77 6.66 2.25
CA ASP A 67 -15.60 7.46 1.33
C ASP A 67 -17.12 7.29 1.57
N GLU A 68 -17.54 6.29 2.36
CA GLU A 68 -18.96 6.00 2.64
C GLU A 68 -19.60 6.81 3.81
N ILE A 69 -19.01 7.93 4.25
CA ILE A 69 -19.50 8.73 5.40
C ILE A 69 -20.37 9.96 5.07
#